data_AF-A0A1X7TXL2-F1
#
_entry.id   AF-A0A1X7TXL2-F1
#
_cell.length_a   1.000
_cell.length_b   1.000
_cell.length_c   1.000
_cell.angle_alpha   90.00
_cell.angle_beta   90.00
_cell.angle_gamma   90.00
#
_symmetry.space_group_name_H-M   'P 1'
#
loop_
_entity.id
_entity.type
_entity.pdbx_description
1 polymer ?
#
loop_
_entity_poly.entity_id
_entity_poly.type
_entity_poly.pdbx_seq_one_letter_code
_entity_poly.pdbx_strand_id
1 'polypeptide(L)' 'MCGAPHYHILLWIENACVVGVDCPEEVCSFIQDRITCHIPDNQYEIVFASMMLKLA' A
#
# COMPACT_ATOMS: atom_id res chain seq x y z
N MET A 1 27.69 -3.82 -0.89
CA MET A 1 26.27 -4.16 -0.72
C MET A 1 25.45 -3.09 -1.42
N CYS A 2 24.96 -3.34 -2.62
CA CYS A 2 24.05 -2.40 -3.28
C CYS A 2 22.63 -2.72 -2.79
N GLY A 3 21.93 -1.73 -2.23
CA GLY A 3 20.53 -1.90 -1.85
C GLY A 3 19.69 -2.26 -3.08
N ALA A 4 18.62 -3.03 -2.87
CA ALA A 4 17.69 -3.33 -3.94
C ALA A 4 17.03 -2.03 -4.45
N PRO A 5 16.66 -1.94 -5.75
CA PRO A 5 15.84 -0.86 -6.26
C PRO A 5 14.54 -0.79 -5.44
N HIS A 6 14.27 0.36 -4.83
CA HIS A 6 13.03 0.61 -4.10
C HIS A 6 12.37 1.86 -4.66
N TYR A 7 11.05 1.85 -4.68
CA TYR A 7 10.23 2.98 -5.12
C TYR A 7 9.55 3.60 -3.90
N HIS A 8 9.51 4.92 -3.85
CA HIS A 8 8.63 5.65 -2.93
C HIS A 8 7.35 6.00 -3.70
N ILE A 9 6.20 5.60 -3.17
CA ILE A 9 4.89 5.86 -3.78
C ILE A 9 4.00 6.53 -2.72
N LEU A 10 3.26 7.56 -3.14
CA LEU A 10 2.21 8.18 -2.35
C LEU A 10 0.86 7.75 -2.93
N LEU A 11 0.04 7.10 -2.12
CA LEU A 11 -1.30 6.64 -2.51
C LEU A 11 -2.36 7.40 -1.72
N TRP A 12 -3.38 7.89 -2.42
CA TRP A 12 -4.60 8.36 -1.77
C TRP A 12 -5.59 7.21 -1.72
N ILE A 13 -6.00 6.84 -0.51
CA ILE A 13 -6.98 5.79 -0.27
C ILE A 13 -8.25 6.46 0.25
N GLU A 14 -9.36 6.21 -0.44
CA GLU A 14 -10.66 6.72 -0.02
C GLU A 14 -11.01 6.20 1.39
N ASN A 15 -11.46 7.10 2.27
CA ASN A 15 -11.84 6.79 3.66
C ASN A 15 -10.71 6.19 4.52
N ALA A 16 -9.44 6.49 4.20
CA ALA A 16 -8.34 6.12 5.07
C ALA A 16 -8.36 6.90 6.38
N CYS A 17 -7.91 6.24 7.45
CA CYS A 17 -7.75 6.89 8.75
C CYS A 17 -6.69 7.99 8.69
N VAL A 18 -6.90 9.05 9.46
CA VAL A 18 -6.05 10.24 9.55
C VAL A 18 -5.31 10.26 10.88
N VAL A 19 -3.98 10.17 10.82
CA VAL A 19 -3.09 10.21 11.99
C VAL A 19 -3.28 11.53 12.76
N GLY A 20 -3.51 11.44 14.07
CA GLY A 20 -3.72 12.60 14.95
C GLY A 20 -5.15 13.16 14.95
N VAL A 21 -6.04 12.56 14.15
CA VAL A 21 -7.49 12.83 14.19
C VAL A 21 -8.24 11.60 14.69
N ASP A 22 -8.05 10.46 14.04
CA ASP A 22 -8.67 9.18 14.43
C ASP A 22 -7.89 8.53 15.58
N CYS A 23 -8.55 7.61 16.32
CA CYS A 23 -7.91 6.99 17.47
C CYS A 23 -6.76 6.06 17.03
N PRO A 24 -5.70 5.93 17.86
CA PRO A 24 -4.53 5.11 17.52
C PRO A 24 -4.89 3.67 17.17
N GLU A 25 -5.88 3.09 17.84
CA GLU A 25 -6.34 1.72 17.63
C GLU A 25 -6.97 1.53 16.25
N GLU A 26 -7.80 2.48 15.79
CA GLU A 26 -8.40 2.47 14.46
C GLU A 26 -7.33 2.62 13.37
N VAL A 27 -6.39 3.55 13.56
CA VAL A 27 -5.26 3.75 12.64
C VAL A 27 -4.42 2.46 12.55
N CYS A 28 -4.08 1.85 13.69
CA CYS A 28 -3.32 0.61 13.73
C CYS A 28 -4.08 -0.53 13.03
N SER A 29 -5.38 -0.67 13.32
CA SER A 29 -6.21 -1.70 12.71
C SER A 29 -6.34 -1.51 11.20
N PHE A 30 -6.51 -0.28 10.73
CA PHE A 30 -6.59 0.02 9.29
C PHE A 30 -5.31 -0.35 8.55
N ILE A 31 -4.14 0.00 9.12
CA ILE A 31 -2.83 -0.36 8.55
C ILE A 31 -2.68 -1.88 8.53
N GLN A 32 -2.96 -2.56 9.65
CA GLN A 32 -2.78 -4.00 9.77
C GLN A 32 -3.68 -4.80 8.81
N ASP A 33 -4.89 -4.31 8.53
CA ASP A 33 -5.87 -4.96 7.65
C ASP A 33 -5.53 -4.80 6.15
N ARG A 34 -4.93 -3.66 5.76
CA ARG A 34 -4.76 -3.29 4.34
C ARG A 34 -3.31 -3.30 3.85
N ILE A 35 -2.34 -3.07 4.73
CA ILE A 35 -0.93 -3.01 4.38
C ILE A 35 -0.25 -4.30 4.82
N THR A 36 0.24 -5.06 3.85
CA THR A 36 0.90 -6.34 4.08
C THR A 36 2.14 -6.48 3.22
N CYS A 37 3.16 -7.15 3.76
CA CYS A 37 4.32 -7.59 2.99
C CYS A 37 4.06 -8.89 2.23
N HIS A 38 2.90 -9.52 2.44
CA HIS A 38 2.51 -10.71 1.69
C HIS A 38 2.27 -10.33 0.23
N ILE A 39 3.09 -10.90 -0.65
CA ILE A 39 2.91 -10.76 -2.09
C ILE A 39 1.64 -11.53 -2.47
N PRO A 40 0.63 -10.88 -3.06
CA PRO A 40 -0.61 -11.54 -3.38
C PRO A 40 -0.38 -12.63 -4.42
N ASP A 41 -1.16 -13.71 -4.36
CA ASP A 41 -1.13 -14.76 -5.37
C ASP A 41 -1.47 -14.18 -6.77
N ASN A 42 -1.01 -14.85 -7.85
CA ASN A 42 -0.96 -14.40 -9.26
C ASN A 42 -2.21 -13.70 -9.85
N GLN A 43 -3.35 -13.69 -9.16
CA GLN A 43 -4.56 -12.99 -9.56
C GLN A 43 -4.43 -11.46 -9.48
N TYR A 44 -3.53 -10.93 -8.63
CA TYR A 44 -3.35 -9.48 -8.43
C TYR A 44 -2.10 -8.90 -9.11
N GLU A 45 -1.20 -9.76 -9.60
CA GLU A 45 -0.05 -9.38 -10.46
C GLU A 45 -0.51 -8.51 -11.65
N ILE A 46 -1.65 -8.87 -12.26
CA ILE A 46 -2.23 -8.14 -13.38
C ILE A 46 -2.67 -6.72 -12.98
N VAL A 47 -3.18 -6.53 -11.77
CA VAL A 47 -3.66 -5.23 -11.29
C VAL A 47 -2.48 -4.31 -10.96
N PHE A 48 -1.46 -4.85 -10.28
CA PHE A 48 -0.26 -4.09 -9.93
C PHE A 48 0.56 -3.72 -11.18
N ALA A 49 0.74 -4.67 -12.11
CA ALA A 49 1.40 -4.41 -13.39
C ALA A 49 0.62 -3.38 -14.23
N SER A 50 -0.73 -3.45 -14.24
CA SER A 50 -1.59 -2.49 -14.94
C SER A 50 -1.51 -1.08 -14.34
N MET A 51 -1.41 -0.95 -13.01
CA MET A 51 -1.18 0.34 -12.35
C MET A 51 0.19 0.93 -12.72
N MET A 52 1.24 0.11 -12.74
CA MET A 52 2.59 0.57 -13.13
C MET A 52 2.67 0.96 -14.60
N LEU A 53 1.99 0.23 -15.50
CA LEU A 53 1.91 0.57 -16.94
C LEU A 53 1.11 1.85 -17.23
N LYS A 54 0.15 2.22 -16.37
CA LYS A 54 -0.62 3.47 -16.52
C LYS A 54 0.09 4.71 -16.00
N LEU A 55 1.14 4.54 -15.20
CA LEU A 55 1.95 5.64 -14.66
C LEU A 55 3.19 5.95 -15.52
N ALA A 56 3.45 5.16 -16.57
CA ALA A 56 4.55 5.32 -17.52
C ALA A 56 4.13 6.06 -18.81
#